data_AF-A0A2M9LQT0-F1
#
_entry.id   AF-A0A2M9LQT0-F1
#
_cell.length_a   1.000
_cell.length_b   1.000
_cell.length_c   1.000
_cell.angle_alpha   90.00
_cell.angle_beta   90.00
_cell.angle_gamma   90.00
#
_symmetry.space_group_name_H-M   'P 1'
#
loop_
_entity.id
_entity.type
_entity.pdbx_description
1 polymer ?
#
loop_
_entity_poly.entity_id
_entity_poly.type
_entity_poly.pdbx_seq_one_letter_code
_entity_poly.pdbx_strand_id
1 'polypeptide(L)'
;MPTPPLAGGTAGPTALRPLLDTVLTALHDGAALRGGPLPAGGPDTVTPRTRTATHPLIPDHGTGPHHALRALVTALAQGAADPAHPHCTAHLHT
;
A
#
# COMPACT_ATOMS: atom_id res chain seq x y z
N MET A 1 -10.09 18.27 22.06
CA MET A 1 -9.61 16.97 21.54
C MET A 1 -8.16 16.82 21.95
N PRO A 2 -7.77 15.78 22.70
CA PRO A 2 -6.35 15.54 22.98
C PRO A 2 -5.60 15.32 21.67
N THR A 3 -4.37 15.83 21.58
CA THR A 3 -3.50 15.64 20.43
C THR A 3 -3.24 14.14 20.26
N PRO A 4 -3.38 13.57 19.05
CA PRO A 4 -3.03 12.17 18.83
C PRO A 4 -1.57 11.92 19.21
N PRO A 5 -1.25 10.73 19.75
CA PRO A 5 0.11 10.40 20.17
C PRO A 5 1.07 10.49 18.99
N LEU A 6 2.15 11.26 19.17
CA LEU A 6 3.22 11.36 18.17
C LEU A 6 4.05 10.08 18.15
N ALA A 7 4.48 9.68 16.95
CA ALA A 7 5.24 8.44 16.72
C ALA A 7 6.49 8.31 17.59
N GLY A 8 7.19 9.42 17.88
CA GLY A 8 8.41 9.45 18.68
C GLY A 8 8.20 9.54 20.21
N GLY A 9 6.96 9.66 20.68
CA GLY A 9 6.65 9.70 22.11
C GLY A 9 6.64 8.32 22.76
N THR A 10 6.60 8.26 24.09
CA THR A 10 6.56 7.00 24.86
C THR A 10 5.34 6.13 24.55
N ALA A 11 4.21 6.75 24.20
CA ALA A 11 3.00 6.05 23.74
C ALA A 11 3.00 5.75 22.22
N GLY A 12 4.00 6.25 21.48
CA GLY A 12 4.10 6.17 20.02
C GLY A 12 4.10 4.73 19.50
N PRO A 13 4.96 3.82 20.01
CA PRO A 13 4.97 2.42 19.56
C PRO A 13 3.60 1.73 19.69
N THR A 14 2.89 1.95 20.79
CA THR A 14 1.54 1.39 21.01
C THR A 14 0.53 1.97 20.02
N ALA A 15 0.61 3.28 19.75
CA ALA A 15 -0.27 3.95 18.79
C ALA A 15 0.01 3.57 17.33
N LEU A 16 1.25 3.26 16.98
CA LEU A 16 1.65 2.86 15.62
C LEU A 16 1.27 1.43 15.29
N ARG A 17 1.28 0.53 16.27
CA ARG A 17 0.99 -0.90 16.08
C ARG A 17 -0.22 -1.19 15.19
N PRO A 18 -1.43 -0.65 15.45
CA PRO A 18 -2.60 -0.93 14.62
C PRO A 18 -2.47 -0.38 13.18
N LEU A 19 -1.71 0.69 12.96
CA LEU A 19 -1.42 1.22 11.63
C LEU A 19 -0.45 0.32 10.87
N LEU A 20 0.58 -0.18 11.55
CA LEU A 20 1.53 -1.15 10.99
C LEU A 20 0.83 -2.47 10.62
N ASP A 21 -0.06 -2.97 11.48
CA ASP A 21 -0.86 -4.16 11.18
C ASP A 21 -1.72 -3.95 9.91
N THR A 22 -2.26 -2.74 9.73
CA THR A 22 -3.01 -2.39 8.52
C THR A 22 -2.12 -2.40 7.28
N VAL A 23 -0.91 -1.83 7.37
CA VAL A 23 0.06 -1.81 6.26
C VAL A 23 0.49 -3.22 5.90
N LEU A 24 0.85 -4.05 6.88
CA LEU A 24 1.27 -5.44 6.66
C LEU A 24 0.17 -6.27 5.99
N THR A 25 -1.07 -6.11 6.45
CA THR A 25 -2.24 -6.76 5.82
C THR A 25 -2.42 -6.27 4.38
N ALA A 26 -2.34 -4.96 4.14
CA ALA A 26 -2.53 -4.37 2.82
C ALA A 26 -1.43 -4.77 1.82
N LEU A 27 -0.19 -4.92 2.28
CA LEU A 27 0.93 -5.45 1.48
C LEU A 27 0.67 -6.90 1.08
N HIS A 28 0.21 -7.74 2.02
CA HIS A 28 -0.17 -9.11 1.73
C HIS A 28 -1.30 -9.18 0.70
N ASP A 29 -2.39 -8.44 0.92
CA ASP A 29 -3.55 -8.41 0.02
C ASP A 29 -3.15 -7.94 -1.38
N GLY A 30 -2.35 -6.86 -1.48
CA GLY A 30 -1.89 -6.35 -2.76
C GLY A 30 -0.96 -7.32 -3.50
N ALA A 31 -0.06 -8.00 -2.79
CA ALA A 31 0.80 -9.03 -3.39
C ALA A 31 -0.02 -10.23 -3.90
N ALA A 32 -1.01 -10.68 -3.13
CA ALA A 32 -1.92 -11.73 -3.55
C ALA A 32 -2.73 -11.33 -4.80
N LEU A 33 -3.22 -10.08 -4.84
CA LEU A 33 -3.94 -9.53 -6.00
C LEU A 33 -3.06 -9.34 -7.23
N ARG A 34 -1.76 -9.08 -7.07
CA ARG A 34 -0.78 -9.02 -8.17
C ARG A 34 -0.60 -10.39 -8.82
N GLY A 35 -0.49 -11.44 -8.00
CA GLY A 35 -0.49 -12.84 -8.46
C GLY A 35 0.76 -13.30 -9.23
N GLY A 36 1.86 -12.53 -9.21
CA GLY A 36 3.08 -12.85 -9.94
C GLY A 36 4.15 -11.76 -9.84
N PRO A 37 5.20 -11.81 -10.69
CA PRO A 37 6.28 -10.82 -10.69
C PRO A 37 5.82 -9.44 -11.17
N LEU A 38 4.75 -9.38 -11.96
CA LEU A 38 4.17 -8.18 -12.56
C LEU A 38 2.64 -8.29 -12.56
N PRO A 39 1.91 -7.17 -12.44
CA PRO A 39 0.46 -7.18 -12.62
C PRO A 39 0.06 -7.53 -14.05
N ALA A 40 -1.04 -8.28 -14.20
CA ALA A 40 -1.60 -8.61 -15.49
C ALA A 40 -2.20 -7.38 -16.22
N GLY A 41 -2.18 -7.40 -17.55
CA GLY A 41 -2.86 -6.42 -18.40
C GLY A 41 -2.06 -5.15 -18.71
N GLY A 42 -0.82 -5.04 -18.25
CA GLY A 42 0.09 -3.95 -18.61
C GLY A 42 -0.38 -2.55 -18.14
N PRO A 43 0.31 -1.48 -18.60
CA PRO A 43 0.04 -0.11 -18.16
C PRO A 43 -1.40 0.36 -18.37
N ASP A 44 -2.04 -0.06 -19.47
CA ASP A 44 -3.41 0.32 -19.81
C ASP A 44 -4.44 -0.24 -18.82
N THR A 45 -4.13 -1.36 -18.17
CA THR A 45 -4.99 -1.94 -17.11
C THR A 45 -4.61 -1.39 -15.73
N VAL A 46 -3.32 -1.29 -15.44
CA VAL A 46 -2.83 -0.89 -14.11
C VAL A 46 -3.11 0.57 -13.81
N THR A 47 -2.89 1.46 -14.79
CA THR A 47 -3.07 2.92 -14.62
C THR A 47 -4.49 3.29 -14.16
N PRO A 48 -5.57 2.91 -14.87
CA PRO A 48 -6.92 3.26 -14.43
C PRO A 48 -7.27 2.58 -13.11
N ARG A 49 -6.84 1.33 -12.89
CA ARG A 49 -7.09 0.61 -11.63
C ARG A 49 -6.50 1.35 -10.43
N THR A 50 -5.21 1.69 -10.50
CA THR A 50 -4.51 2.42 -9.44
C THR A 50 -5.13 3.79 -9.22
N ARG A 51 -5.48 4.49 -10.31
CA ARG A 51 -6.14 5.79 -10.22
C ARG A 51 -7.49 5.68 -9.52
N THR A 52 -8.34 4.73 -9.92
CA THR A 52 -9.66 4.53 -9.31
C THR A 52 -9.55 4.15 -7.84
N ALA A 53 -8.64 3.21 -7.50
CA ALA A 53 -8.48 2.74 -6.12
C ALA A 53 -7.97 3.83 -5.15
N THR A 54 -7.26 4.83 -5.69
CA THR A 54 -6.66 5.91 -4.87
C THR A 54 -7.40 7.24 -4.99
N HIS A 55 -8.40 7.39 -5.86
CA HIS A 55 -9.06 8.67 -6.10
C HIS A 55 -10.14 9.02 -5.04
N PRO A 56 -10.17 10.26 -4.52
CA PRO A 56 -9.13 11.29 -4.60
C PRO A 56 -7.90 10.95 -3.76
N LEU A 57 -6.71 11.07 -4.37
CA LEU A 57 -5.45 10.73 -3.69
C LEU A 57 -5.21 11.65 -2.49
N ILE A 58 -5.58 12.91 -2.66
CA ILE A 58 -5.56 13.93 -1.61
C ILE A 58 -6.99 14.48 -1.53
N PRO A 59 -7.86 13.90 -0.68
CA PRO A 59 -9.21 14.41 -0.48
C PRO A 59 -9.21 15.70 0.34
N ASP A 60 -10.23 16.53 0.16
CA ASP A 60 -10.49 17.69 1.03
C ASP A 60 -10.71 17.28 2.49
N HIS A 61 -11.28 16.09 2.71
CA HIS A 61 -11.53 15.50 4.02
C HIS A 61 -10.85 14.13 4.13
N GLY A 62 -9.99 13.96 5.13
CA GLY A 62 -9.30 12.69 5.35
C GLY A 62 -10.26 11.52 5.59
N THR A 63 -10.00 10.38 4.97
CA THR A 63 -10.80 9.14 5.13
C THR A 63 -10.41 8.33 6.38
N GLY A 64 -9.49 8.86 7.19
CA GLY A 64 -8.89 8.18 8.33
C GLY A 64 -7.65 7.34 7.95
N PRO A 65 -6.70 7.17 8.87
CA PRO A 65 -5.38 6.60 8.55
C PRO A 65 -5.46 5.14 8.14
N HIS A 66 -6.35 4.33 8.74
CA HIS A 66 -6.51 2.92 8.38
C HIS A 66 -7.02 2.74 6.96
N HIS A 67 -8.06 3.49 6.58
CA HIS A 67 -8.63 3.41 5.23
C HIS A 67 -7.62 3.91 4.19
N ALA A 68 -6.98 5.06 4.46
CA ALA A 68 -5.96 5.62 3.57
C ALA A 68 -4.76 4.67 3.37
N LEU A 69 -4.22 4.11 4.46
CA LEU A 69 -3.11 3.15 4.39
C LEU A 69 -3.53 1.88 3.64
N ARG A 70 -4.69 1.30 3.95
CA ARG A 70 -5.17 0.10 3.26
C ARG A 70 -5.32 0.34 1.76
N ALA A 71 -6.06 1.37 1.36
CA ALA A 71 -6.33 1.64 -0.05
C ALA A 71 -5.04 1.91 -0.84
N LEU A 72 -4.16 2.78 -0.33
CA LEU A 72 -2.93 3.14 -1.01
C LEU A 72 -1.95 1.97 -1.09
N VAL A 73 -1.69 1.29 0.03
CA VAL A 73 -0.70 0.21 0.09
C VAL A 73 -1.15 -0.99 -0.73
N THR A 74 -2.44 -1.36 -0.69
CA THR A 74 -2.97 -2.45 -1.53
C THR A 74 -2.87 -2.10 -3.01
N ALA A 75 -3.26 -0.89 -3.42
CA ALA A 75 -3.18 -0.47 -4.83
C ALA A 75 -1.72 -0.44 -5.34
N LEU A 76 -0.79 0.07 -4.54
CA LEU A 76 0.63 0.11 -4.88
C LEU A 76 1.23 -1.30 -4.96
N ALA A 77 1.00 -2.14 -3.96
CA ALA A 77 1.51 -3.52 -3.96
C ALA A 77 0.91 -4.34 -5.11
N GLN A 78 -0.37 -4.16 -5.42
CA GLN A 78 -1.01 -4.80 -6.57
C GLN A 78 -0.37 -4.36 -7.90
N GLY A 79 -0.09 -3.07 -8.05
CA GLY A 79 0.41 -2.47 -9.31
C GLY A 79 1.93 -2.50 -9.49
N ALA A 80 2.70 -2.90 -8.49
CA ALA A 80 4.16 -2.90 -8.53
C ALA A 80 4.74 -4.16 -9.20
N ALA A 81 5.97 -4.05 -9.69
CA ALA A 81 6.82 -5.22 -9.93
C ALA A 81 7.30 -5.79 -8.59
N ASP A 82 7.53 -7.11 -8.54
CA ASP A 82 8.09 -7.80 -7.39
C ASP A 82 9.44 -8.42 -7.73
N PRO A 83 10.55 -7.72 -7.41
CA PRO A 83 11.89 -8.22 -7.65
C PRO A 83 12.24 -9.49 -6.86
N ALA A 84 11.53 -9.78 -5.76
CA ALA A 84 11.76 -10.99 -4.98
C ALA A 84 11.10 -12.23 -5.62
N HIS A 85 10.22 -12.03 -6.60
CA HIS A 85 9.59 -13.13 -7.32
C HIS A 85 10.61 -13.83 -8.24
N PRO A 86 10.75 -15.17 -8.22
CA PRO A 86 11.77 -15.91 -8.99
C PRO A 86 11.74 -15.70 -10.51
N HIS A 87 10.61 -15.23 -11.04
CA HIS A 87 10.42 -14.92 -12.46
C HIS A 87 10.65 -13.45 -12.82
N CYS A 88 11.01 -12.59 -11.85
CA CYS A 88 11.35 -11.18 -12.08
C CYS A 88 12.84 -11.03 -12.39
N THR A 89 13.29 -11.56 -13.53
CA THR A 89 14.73 -11.70 -13.86
C THR A 89 15.23 -10.74 -14.94
N ALA A 90 14.52 -9.63 -15.18
CA ALA A 90 14.82 -8.73 -16.30
C ALA A 90 16.02 -7.79 -16.02
N HIS A 91 16.14 -7.28 -14.80
CA HIS A 91 17.12 -6.25 -14.42
C HIS A 91 17.76 -6.54 -13.07
N LEU A 92 18.87 -5.85 -12.77
CA LEU A 92 19.55 -5.95 -11.50
C LEU A 92 18.74 -5.21 -10.42
N HIS A 93 18.18 -5.99 -9.50
CA HIS A 93 17.56 -5.52 -8.26
C HIS A 93 18.34 -6.15 -7.10
N THR A 94 19.45 -5.52 -6.72
CA THR A 94 20.33 -5.94 -5.61
C THR A 94 20.09 -5.09 -4.37
#